data_AF-A0A820S9F6-F1
#
_entry.id   AF-A0A820S9F6-F1
#
_cell.length_a   1.000
_cell.length_b   1.000
_cell.length_c   1.000
_cell.angle_alpha   90.00
_cell.angle_beta   90.00
_cell.angle_gamma   90.00
#
_symmetry.space_group_name_H-M   'P 1'
#
loop_
_entity.id
_entity.type
_entity.pdbx_description
1 polymer ?
#
loop_
_entity_poly.entity_id
_entity_poly.type
_entity_poly.pdbx_seq_one_letter_code
_entity_poly.pdbx_strand_id
1 'polypeptide(L)'
;SNLFVIGTVGSHLSKLVRLAFYLAEIQEHVIDYSNKSLFYDTLKTVIRITAVEGRHIGILLTNKHLRDTDIIDDISSLLTSCECPLLYDLPTR
;
A
#
# COMPACT_ATOMS: atom_id res chain seq x y z
N SER A 1 -5.72 6.97 -6.65
CA SER A 1 -5.84 8.25 -5.89
C SER A 1 -5.05 8.09 -4.62
N ASN A 2 -4.22 9.08 -4.28
CA ASN A 2 -3.22 8.98 -3.22
C ASN A 2 -3.47 10.10 -2.20
N LEU A 3 -3.36 9.78 -0.91
CA LEU A 3 -3.57 10.75 0.18
C LEU A 3 -2.46 10.62 1.22
N PHE A 4 -1.81 11.73 1.56
CA PHE A 4 -0.85 11.81 2.65
C PHE A 4 -1.45 12.61 3.80
N VAL A 5 -1.62 11.97 4.96
CA VAL A 5 -2.28 12.58 6.12
C VAL A 5 -1.26 12.83 7.23
N ILE A 6 -1.11 14.10 7.61
CA ILE A 6 -0.19 14.53 8.67
C ILE A 6 -1.02 15.04 9.85
N GLY A 7 -0.67 14.60 11.06
CA GLY A 7 -1.29 15.09 12.28
C GLY A 7 -0.49 14.68 13.51
N THR A 8 -0.94 15.16 14.67
CA THR A 8 -0.29 14.90 15.95
C THR A 8 -0.53 13.46 16.43
N VAL A 9 0.41 12.91 17.21
CA VAL A 9 0.20 11.61 17.86
C VAL A 9 -1.04 11.68 18.75
N GLY A 10 -1.94 10.71 18.64
CA GLY A 10 -3.22 10.68 19.37
C GLY A 10 -4.43 11.20 18.59
N SER A 11 -4.24 11.81 17.42
CA SER A 11 -5.32 12.24 16.51
C SER A 11 -6.11 11.09 15.85
N HIS A 12 -5.66 9.85 16.02
CA HIS A 12 -6.32 8.64 15.51
C HIS A 12 -6.63 8.68 13.99
N LEU A 13 -5.81 9.35 13.19
CA LEU A 13 -6.01 9.51 11.75
C LEU A 13 -6.19 8.17 11.01
N SER A 14 -5.53 7.10 11.44
CA SER A 14 -5.74 5.77 10.87
C SER A 14 -7.19 5.28 11.02
N LYS A 15 -7.85 5.57 12.15
CA LYS A 15 -9.28 5.25 12.34
C LYS A 15 -10.16 6.10 11.44
N LEU A 16 -9.82 7.38 11.26
CA LEU A 16 -10.56 8.28 10.38
C LEU A 16 -10.47 7.83 8.92
N VAL A 17 -9.28 7.43 8.45
CA VAL A 17 -9.09 6.91 7.09
C VAL A 17 -9.86 5.59 6.90
N ARG A 18 -9.86 4.71 7.90
CA ARG A 18 -10.67 3.48 7.85
C ARG A 18 -12.16 3.75 7.78
N LEU A 19 -12.64 4.75 8.51
CA LEU A 19 -14.02 5.20 8.42
C LEU A 19 -14.34 5.79 7.03
N ALA A 20 -13.40 6.53 6.44
CA ALA A 20 -13.54 7.01 5.06
C ALA A 20 -13.58 5.86 4.04
N PHE A 21 -12.74 4.82 4.20
CA PHE A 21 -12.80 3.61 3.38
C PHE A 21 -14.16 2.91 3.51
N TYR A 22 -14.68 2.78 4.73
CA TYR A 22 -16.00 2.21 4.96
C TYR A 22 -17.11 3.00 4.26
N LEU A 23 -17.11 4.33 4.40
CA LEU A 23 -18.11 5.20 3.74
C LEU A 23 -18.01 5.20 2.21
N ALA A 24 -16.81 4.99 1.67
CA ALA A 24 -16.56 4.92 0.23
C ALA A 24 -16.68 3.49 -0.34
N GLU A 25 -17.08 2.51 0.47
CA GLU A 25 -17.14 1.09 0.09
C GLU A 25 -15.81 0.53 -0.46
N ILE A 26 -14.69 1.08 -0.01
CA ILE A 26 -13.35 0.64 -0.39
C ILE A 26 -12.88 -0.42 0.60
N GLN A 27 -12.48 -1.60 0.09
CA GLN A 27 -11.93 -2.65 0.93
C GLN A 27 -10.49 -2.30 1.34
N GLU A 28 -10.21 -2.20 2.65
CA GLU A 28 -8.84 -2.09 3.16
C GLU A 28 -8.13 -3.45 3.01
N HIS A 29 -6.97 -3.45 2.37
CA HIS A 29 -6.04 -4.58 2.44
C HIS A 29 -4.91 -4.24 3.41
N VAL A 30 -4.79 -5.07 4.46
CA VAL A 30 -3.75 -4.87 5.48
C VAL A 30 -2.41 -5.31 4.91
N ILE A 31 -1.43 -4.40 4.93
CA ILE A 31 -0.07 -4.72 4.51
C ILE A 31 0.69 -5.36 5.66
N ASP A 32 1.29 -6.52 5.40
CA ASP A 32 2.27 -7.12 6.31
C ASP A 32 3.65 -6.50 6.06
N TYR A 33 4.23 -5.94 7.12
CA TYR A 33 5.55 -5.29 7.12
C TYR A 33 6.54 -6.03 8.04
N SER A 34 6.26 -7.28 8.40
CA SER A 34 7.15 -8.07 9.27
C SER A 34 8.51 -8.33 8.60
N ASN A 35 8.53 -8.42 7.27
CA ASN A 35 9.75 -8.49 6.44
C ASN A 35 9.48 -7.77 5.10
N LYS A 36 10.52 -7.20 4.50
CA LYS A 36 10.51 -6.55 3.19
C LYS A 36 9.96 -7.48 2.09
N SER A 37 10.25 -8.78 2.14
CA SER A 37 9.67 -9.76 1.19
C SER A 37 8.15 -9.85 1.30
N LEU A 38 7.62 -9.95 2.53
CA LEU A 38 6.18 -10.03 2.79
C LEU A 38 5.46 -8.74 2.38
N PHE A 39 6.10 -7.59 2.52
CA PHE A 39 5.58 -6.32 2.03
C PHE A 39 5.35 -6.37 0.51
N TYR A 40 6.36 -6.78 -0.27
CA TYR A 40 6.22 -6.88 -1.72
C TYR A 40 5.25 -7.99 -2.13
N ASP A 41 5.22 -9.13 -1.45
CA ASP A 41 4.25 -10.20 -1.75
C ASP A 41 2.80 -9.74 -1.51
N THR A 42 2.60 -8.94 -0.46
CA THR A 42 1.29 -8.33 -0.19
C THR A 42 0.94 -7.32 -1.26
N LEU A 43 1.89 -6.47 -1.67
CA LEU A 43 1.70 -5.50 -2.75
C LEU A 43 1.39 -6.18 -4.10
N LYS A 44 2.11 -7.26 -4.45
CA LYS A 44 1.83 -8.12 -5.61
C LYS A 44 0.40 -8.64 -5.57
N THR A 45 -0.03 -9.12 -4.41
CA THR A 45 -1.39 -9.65 -4.20
C THR A 45 -2.44 -8.56 -4.40
N VAL A 46 -2.27 -7.38 -3.81
CA VAL A 46 -3.19 -6.26 -3.98
C VAL A 46 -3.29 -5.84 -5.45
N ILE A 47 -2.15 -5.64 -6.11
CA ILE A 47 -2.13 -5.24 -7.52
C ILE A 47 -2.82 -6.29 -8.39
N ARG A 48 -2.55 -7.58 -8.17
CA ARG A 48 -3.23 -8.66 -8.88
C ARG A 48 -4.74 -8.62 -8.66
N ILE A 49 -5.22 -8.44 -7.43
CA ILE A 49 -6.67 -8.37 -7.16
C ILE A 49 -7.28 -7.15 -7.87
N THR A 50 -6.64 -5.98 -7.77
CA THR A 50 -7.15 -4.77 -8.43
C THR A 50 -7.17 -4.90 -9.96
N ALA A 51 -6.15 -5.55 -10.55
CA ALA A 51 -6.01 -5.69 -11.99
C ALA A 51 -6.89 -6.80 -12.58
N VAL A 52 -7.03 -7.94 -11.87
CA VAL A 52 -7.77 -9.11 -12.35
C VAL A 52 -9.25 -9.05 -12.00
N GLU A 53 -9.59 -8.63 -10.77
CA GLU A 53 -10.97 -8.63 -10.28
C GLU A 53 -11.65 -7.26 -10.43
N GLY A 54 -10.91 -6.22 -10.82
CA GLY A 54 -11.45 -4.86 -10.97
C GLY A 54 -11.93 -4.23 -9.66
N ARG A 55 -11.56 -4.80 -8.51
CA ARG A 55 -11.96 -4.28 -7.20
C ARG A 55 -11.13 -3.06 -6.82
N HIS A 56 -11.79 -2.06 -6.23
CA HIS A 56 -11.11 -0.92 -5.62
C HIS A 56 -10.61 -1.30 -4.22
N ILE A 57 -9.28 -1.43 -4.10
CA ILE A 57 -8.61 -1.74 -2.84
C ILE A 57 -7.92 -0.50 -2.28
N GLY A 58 -8.13 -0.24 -1.00
CA GLY A 58 -7.45 0.79 -0.24
C GLY A 58 -6.25 0.19 0.51
N ILE A 59 -5.12 0.87 0.43
CA ILE A 59 -3.92 0.54 1.21
C ILE A 59 -3.69 1.65 2.22
N LEU A 60 -3.50 1.30 3.49
CA LEU A 60 -3.17 2.25 4.55
C LEU A 60 -1.73 2.02 5.04
N LEU A 61 -0.84 2.94 4.68
CA LEU A 61 0.53 2.97 5.20
C LEU A 61 0.60 3.94 6.38
N THR A 62 1.21 3.50 7.47
CA THR A 62 1.45 4.33 8.67
C THR A 62 2.95 4.55 8.88
N ASN A 63 3.33 5.41 9.83
CA ASN A 63 4.74 5.70 10.15
C ASN A 63 5.62 4.46 10.33
N LYS A 64 5.05 3.34 10.80
CA LYS A 64 5.79 2.10 11.04
C LYS A 64 6.32 1.50 9.74
N HIS A 65 5.60 1.72 8.64
CA HIS A 65 5.92 1.23 7.30
C HIS A 65 6.89 2.16 6.56
N LEU A 66 7.03 3.41 7.02
CA LEU A 66 7.84 4.46 6.38
C LEU A 66 9.17 4.65 7.13
N ARG A 67 9.72 3.58 7.72
CA ARG A 67 11.03 3.63 8.40
C ARG A 67 12.17 3.18 7.50
N ASP A 68 11.89 2.34 6.52
CA ASP A 68 12.84 1.87 5.54
C ASP A 68 12.81 2.81 4.33
N THR A 69 13.95 3.43 4.04
CA THR A 69 14.12 4.36 2.93
C THR A 69 13.92 3.69 1.58
N ASP A 70 14.30 2.42 1.45
CA ASP A 70 14.13 1.68 0.20
C ASP A 70 12.65 1.52 -0.13
N ILE A 71 11.83 1.22 0.89
CA ILE A 71 10.38 1.03 0.73
C ILE A 71 9.70 2.37 0.39
N ILE A 72 10.18 3.49 0.93
CA ILE A 72 9.69 4.82 0.58
C ILE A 72 9.97 5.14 -0.89
N ASP A 73 11.18 4.84 -1.37
CA ASP A 73 11.56 5.07 -2.77
C ASP A 73 10.72 4.20 -3.70
N ASP A 74 10.47 2.95 -3.34
CA ASP A 74 9.60 2.05 -4.11
C ASP A 74 8.14 2.48 -4.12
N ILE A 75 7.60 2.93 -2.97
CA ILE A 75 6.26 3.51 -2.91
C ILE A 75 6.20 4.76 -3.80
N SER A 76 7.21 5.62 -3.73
CA SER A 76 7.25 6.86 -4.53
C SER A 76 7.30 6.54 -6.02
N SER A 77 8.07 5.53 -6.42
CA SER A 77 8.08 4.98 -7.77
C SER A 77 6.68 4.49 -8.16
N LEU A 78 6.07 3.60 -7.36
CA LEU A 78 4.73 3.06 -7.60
C LEU A 78 3.66 4.16 -7.73
N LEU A 79 3.70 5.20 -6.89
CA LEU A 79 2.74 6.30 -6.94
C LEU A 79 2.91 7.18 -8.18
N THR A 80 4.12 7.22 -8.75
CA THR A 80 4.47 8.07 -9.89
C THR A 80 4.28 7.35 -11.23
N SER A 81 4.77 6.11 -11.33
CA SER A 81 4.78 5.33 -12.57
C SER A 81 3.66 4.29 -12.63
N CYS A 82 2.99 3.99 -11.52
CA CYS A 82 2.14 2.80 -11.37
C CYS A 82 2.87 1.47 -11.64
N GLU A 83 4.20 1.50 -11.72
CA GLU A 83 5.06 0.35 -11.98
C GLU A 83 6.04 0.19 -10.82
N CYS A 84 6.07 -0.99 -10.22
CA CYS A 84 7.12 -1.35 -9.27
C CYS A 84 7.96 -2.48 -9.89
N PRO A 85 9.20 -2.21 -10.33
CA PRO A 85 10.05 -3.17 -11.04
C PRO A 85 10.25 -4.50 -10.27
N LEU A 86 10.29 -4.43 -8.94
CA LEU A 86 10.42 -5.58 -8.03
C LEU A 86 9.19 -6.51 -8.00
N LEU A 87 8.10 -6.12 -8.66
CA LEU A 87 6.90 -6.96 -8.78
C LEU A 87 7.01 -7.97 -9.92
N TYR A 88 7.87 -7.71 -10.90
CA TYR A 88 7.99 -8.49 -12.13
C TYR A 88 9.37 -9.13 -12.23
N ASP A 89 9.73 -9.96 -11.24
CA ASP A 89 10.80 -10.93 -11.48
C ASP A 89 10.27 -11.92 -12.52
N LEU A 90 10.64 -11.69 -13.79
CA LEU A 90 10.53 -12.69 -14.83
C LEU A 90 11.37 -13.89 -14.38
N PRO A 91 10.79 -15.10 -14.29
CA PRO A 91 11.61 -16.28 -14.06
C PRO A 91 12.58 -16.40 -15.24
N THR A 92 13.85 -16.10 -15.00
CA THR A 92 14.93 -16.42 -15.93
C THR A 92 14.89 -17.93 -16.15
N ARG A 93 14.46 -18.31 -17.35
CA ARG A 93 14.45 -19.67 -17.88
C ARG A 93 15.87 -20.20 -18.05
#